data_AF-A0A2N3EBZ5-F1
#
_entry.id   AF-A0A2N3EBZ5-F1
#
_cell.length_a   1.000
_cell.length_b   1.000
_cell.length_c   1.000
_cell.angle_alpha   90.00
_cell.angle_beta   90.00
_cell.angle_gamma   90.00
#
_symmetry.space_group_name_H-M   'P 1'
#
loop_
_entity.id
_entity.type
_entity.pdbx_description
1 polymer ?
#
loop_
_entity_poly.entity_id
_entity_poly.type
_entity_poly.pdbx_seq_one_letter_code
_entity_poly.pdbx_strand_id
1 'polypeptide(L)' 'VFASAAITGADAPLGALEGNWAQVGVQIKGVLATIAYSAIGTFVLLMVTKAFFGLRVSPQEEVEGLDISQHGEVIQ' A
#
# COMPACT_ATOMS: atom_id res chain seq x y z
N VAL A 1 2.41 14.95 14.69
CA VAL A 1 3.21 15.37 15.87
C VAL A 1 3.99 16.64 15.56
N PHE A 2 4.78 16.67 14.49
CA PHE A 2 5.72 17.75 14.15
C PHE A 2 5.17 18.85 13.21
N ALA A 3 3.86 18.86 12.90
CA ALA A 3 3.30 19.92 12.07
C ALA A 3 3.50 21.27 12.78
N SER A 4 4.06 22.26 12.07
CA SER A 4 4.56 23.50 12.66
C SER A 4 4.15 24.73 11.85
N ALA A 5 3.77 25.79 12.56
CA ALA A 5 3.43 27.09 11.97
C ALA A 5 4.62 27.69 11.20
N ALA A 6 5.85 27.40 11.61
CA ALA A 6 7.06 27.88 10.94
C ALA A 6 7.19 27.37 9.49
N ILE A 7 6.58 26.22 9.18
CA ILE A 7 6.64 25.59 7.86
C ILE A 7 5.36 25.84 7.05
N THR A 8 4.21 25.74 7.70
CA THR A 8 2.89 25.71 7.02
C THR A 8 2.07 26.99 7.20
N GLY A 9 2.57 27.96 7.98
CA GLY A 9 1.83 29.17 8.35
C GLY A 9 0.91 28.96 9.56
N ALA A 10 0.50 30.05 10.19
CA ALA A 10 -0.32 30.02 11.42
C ALA A 10 -1.76 29.52 11.19
N ASP A 11 -2.26 29.60 9.95
CA ASP A 11 -3.62 29.20 9.60
C ASP A 11 -3.76 27.68 9.37
N ALA A 12 -2.65 26.95 9.35
CA ALA A 12 -2.64 25.51 9.13
C ALA A 12 -2.84 24.71 10.44
N PRO A 13 -3.39 23.49 10.38
CA PRO A 13 -3.51 22.62 11.55
C PRO A 13 -2.14 22.24 12.13
N LEU A 14 -1.84 22.76 13.33
CA LEU A 14 -0.58 22.52 14.02
C LEU A 14 -0.50 21.11 14.61
N GLY A 15 0.70 20.68 14.96
CA GLY A 15 0.99 19.38 15.54
C GLY A 15 0.92 19.37 17.07
N ALA A 16 1.03 18.17 17.64
CA ALA A 16 1.05 17.96 19.08
C ALA A 16 2.12 18.78 19.82
N LEU A 17 3.31 18.95 19.24
CA LEU A 17 4.39 19.71 19.89
C LEU A 17 4.12 21.21 19.94
N GLU A 18 3.20 21.71 19.11
CA GLU A 18 2.71 23.09 19.14
C GLU A 18 1.33 23.19 19.82
N GLY A 19 0.97 22.21 20.66
CA GLY A 19 -0.20 22.24 21.53
C GLY A 19 -1.46 21.57 20.95
N ASN A 20 -1.47 21.18 19.67
CA ASN A 20 -2.63 20.53 19.06
C ASN A 20 -2.50 18.99 19.06
N TRP A 21 -2.78 18.38 20.21
CA TRP A 21 -2.76 16.92 20.38
C TRP A 21 -3.87 16.19 19.62
N ALA A 22 -5.00 16.85 19.36
CA ALA A 22 -6.09 16.29 18.58
C ALA A 22 -5.66 15.92 17.15
N GLN A 23 -4.70 16.65 16.59
CA GLN A 23 -4.14 16.36 15.25
C GLN A 23 -3.55 14.96 15.15
N VAL A 24 -2.96 14.42 16.22
CA VAL A 24 -2.40 13.05 16.21
C VAL A 24 -3.51 12.03 16.03
N GLY A 25 -4.64 12.20 16.71
CA GLY A 25 -5.81 11.32 16.55
C GLY A 25 -6.41 11.38 15.15
N VAL A 26 -6.45 12.58 14.53
CA VAL A 26 -6.90 12.73 13.13
C VAL A 26 -5.99 11.98 12.17
N GLN A 27 -4.67 12.09 12.33
CA GLN A 27 -3.71 11.39 11.49
C GLN A 27 -3.77 9.87 11.66
N ILE A 28 -3.93 9.37 12.90
CA ILE A 28 -4.12 7.93 13.15
C ILE A 28 -5.36 7.41 12.41
N LYS A 29 -6.49 8.13 12.47
CA LYS A 29 -7.69 7.75 11.71
C LYS A 29 -7.43 7.70 10.21
N GLY A 30 -6.70 8.68 9.67
CA GLY A 30 -6.30 8.70 8.26
C GLY A 30 -5.45 7.49 7.88
N VAL A 31 -4.43 7.15 8.68
CA VAL A 31 -3.58 5.98 8.45
C VAL A 31 -4.37 4.68 8.52
N LEU A 32 -5.24 4.51 9.51
CA LEU A 32 -6.06 3.32 9.63
C LEU A 32 -7.05 3.19 8.47
N ALA A 33 -7.62 4.30 8.00
CA ALA A 33 -8.51 4.30 6.85
C ALA A 33 -7.79 3.89 5.57
N THR A 34 -6.58 4.39 5.31
CA THR A 34 -5.81 4.01 4.11
C THR A 34 -5.33 2.57 4.17
N ILE A 35 -4.91 2.08 5.35
CA ILE A 35 -4.58 0.66 5.55
C ILE A 35 -5.80 -0.21 5.28
N ALA A 36 -6.95 0.10 5.88
CA ALA A 36 -8.17 -0.69 5.71
C ALA A 36 -8.63 -0.68 4.23
N TYR A 37 -8.64 0.48 3.59
CA TYR A 37 -9.02 0.61 2.20
C TYR A 37 -8.08 -0.17 1.27
N SER A 38 -6.76 0.00 1.43
CA SER A 38 -5.78 -0.68 0.57
C SER A 38 -5.77 -2.19 0.79
N ALA A 39 -5.87 -2.66 2.03
CA ALA A 39 -5.92 -4.08 2.34
C ALA A 39 -7.19 -4.73 1.80
N ILE A 40 -8.37 -4.18 2.10
CA ILE A 40 -9.66 -4.75 1.67
C ILE A 40 -9.79 -4.66 0.15
N GLY A 41 -9.51 -3.49 -0.44
CA GLY A 41 -9.58 -3.28 -1.88
C GLY A 41 -8.67 -4.24 -2.64
N THR A 42 -7.40 -4.33 -2.24
CA THR A 42 -6.44 -5.25 -2.87
C THR A 42 -6.85 -6.70 -2.67
N PHE A 43 -7.32 -7.08 -1.47
CA PHE A 43 -7.78 -8.44 -1.20
C PHE A 43 -8.94 -8.84 -2.12
N VAL A 44 -9.95 -7.98 -2.28
CA VAL A 44 -11.08 -8.23 -3.19
C VAL A 44 -10.59 -8.37 -4.62
N LEU A 45 -9.73 -7.47 -5.10
CA LEU A 45 -9.16 -7.56 -6.44
C LEU A 45 -8.38 -8.85 -6.65
N LEU A 46 -7.54 -9.25 -5.70
CA LEU A 46 -6.79 -10.51 -5.78
C LEU A 46 -7.73 -11.72 -5.81
N MET A 47 -8.81 -11.74 -5.02
CA MET A 47 -9.78 -12.84 -5.03
C MET A 47 -10.54 -12.93 -6.35
N VAL A 48 -10.94 -11.79 -6.92
CA VAL A 48 -11.55 -11.73 -8.25
C VAL A 48 -10.57 -12.26 -9.30
N THR A 49 -9.34 -11.73 -9.34
CA THR A 49 -8.32 -12.20 -10.29
C THR A 49 -8.02 -13.69 -10.13
N LYS A 50 -7.96 -14.20 -8.89
CA LYS A 50 -7.78 -15.62 -8.60
C LYS A 50 -8.90 -16.48 -9.18
N ALA A 51 -10.15 -16.02 -9.11
CA ALA A 51 -11.30 -16.77 -9.58
C ALA A 51 -11.38 -16.83 -11.12
N PHE A 52 -10.95 -15.79 -11.82
CA PHE A 52 -11.08 -15.69 -13.28
C PHE A 52 -9.82 -16.07 -14.07
N PHE A 53 -8.63 -15.70 -13.57
CA PHE A 53 -7.37 -15.82 -14.32
C PHE A 53 -6.33 -16.71 -13.61
N GLY A 54 -6.41 -16.82 -12.28
CA GLY A 54 -5.32 -17.36 -11.48
C GLY A 54 -4.31 -16.27 -11.10
N LEU A 55 -3.62 -16.45 -9.96
CA LEU A 55 -2.68 -15.46 -9.40
C LEU A 55 -1.20 -15.87 -9.50
N ARG A 56 -0.92 -17.16 -9.62
CA ARG A 56 0.43 -17.73 -9.57
C ARG A 56 0.56 -18.80 -10.65
N VAL A 57 1.73 -18.86 -11.26
CA VAL A 57 2.13 -19.92 -12.20
C VAL A 57 2.17 -21.28 -11.50
N SER A 58 2.27 -22.36 -12.28
CA SER A 58 2.43 -23.69 -11.70
C SER A 58 3.78 -23.81 -10.95
N PRO A 59 3.89 -24.69 -9.93
CA PRO A 59 5.17 -24.90 -9.23
C PRO A 59 6.32 -25.31 -10.16
N GLN A 60 6.02 -26.03 -11.24
CA GLN A 60 7.00 -26.44 -12.23
C GLN A 60 7.57 -25.24 -12.99
N GLU A 61 6.69 -24.37 -13.51
CA GLU A 61 7.09 -23.14 -14.21
C GLU A 61 7.85 -22.17 -13.30
N GLU A 62 7.50 -22.12 -12.00
CA GLU A 62 8.21 -21.31 -11.01
C GLU A 62 9.63 -21.84 -10.75
N VAL A 63 9.82 -23.16 -10.75
CA VAL A 63 11.13 -23.81 -10.57
C VAL A 63 12.00 -23.69 -11.83
N GLU A 64 11.39 -23.82 -13.01
CA GLU A 64 12.08 -23.66 -14.30
C GLU A 64 12.50 -22.20 -14.54
N GLY A 65 11.73 -21.23 -14.02
CA GLY A 65 11.97 -19.80 -14.12
C GLY A 65 10.95 -19.12 -15.03
N LEU A 66 10.52 -17.92 -14.64
CA LEU A 66 9.49 -17.16 -15.37
C LEU A 66 10.01 -16.60 -16.71
N ASP A 67 11.31 -16.36 -16.82
CA ASP A 67 11.92 -15.88 -18.06
C ASP A 67 11.80 -16.97 -19.14
N ILE A 68 12.05 -18.24 -18.78
CA ILE A 68 11.89 -19.39 -19.69
C ILE A 68 10.40 -19.67 -19.93
N SER A 69 9.61 -19.84 -18.86
CA SER A 69 8.23 -20.33 -18.96
C SER A 69 7.22 -19.30 -19.48
N GLN A 70 7.42 -18.00 -19.21
CA GLN A 70 6.48 -16.93 -19.60
C GLN A 70 7.01 -16.04 -20.73
N HIS A 71 8.33 -15.86 -20.85
CA HIS A 71 8.94 -14.97 -21.84
C HIS A 71 9.74 -15.70 -22.93
N GLY A 72 9.95 -17.01 -22.80
CA GLY A 72 10.68 -17.81 -23.78
C GLY A 72 12.15 -17.44 -23.91
N GLU A 73 12.72 -16.73 -22.92
CA GLU A 73 14.11 -16.34 -22.92
C GLU A 73 14.97 -17.54 -22.52
N VAL A 74 15.80 -18.01 -23.44
CA VAL A 74 16.84 -19.01 -23.17
C VAL A 74 18.21 -18.35 -23.35
N ILE A 75 19.11 -18.57 -22.39
CA ILE A 75 20.50 -18.14 -22.53
C ILE A 75 21.09 -18.94 -23.69
N GLN A 76 21.33 -18.24 -24.81
CA GLN A 76 22.00 -18.78 -25.99
C GLN A 76 23.51 -18.86 -25.78
#